data_AF-A0A0C9TSB1-F1
#
_entry.id   AF-A0A0C9TSB1-F1
#
_cell.length_a   1.000
_cell.length_b   1.000
_cell.length_c   1.000
_cell.angle_alpha   90.00
_cell.angle_beta   90.00
_cell.angle_gamma   90.00
#
_symmetry.space_group_name_H-M   'P 1'
#
loop_
_entity.id
_entity.type
_entity.pdbx_description
1 polymer ?
#
loop_
_entity_poly.entity_id
_entity_poly.type
_entity_poly.pdbx_seq_one_letter_code
_entity_poly.pdbx_strand_id
1 'polypeptide(L)' 'LSTIRDKAQECFGKRACLWQLKITEAFLKGDRDIVCVVGTSMGKTLSFWLPLLF' A
#
# COMPACT_ATOMS: atom_id res chain seq x y z
N LEU A 1 7.46 -0.20 7.68
CA LEU A 1 6.09 -0.78 7.53
C LEU A 1 5.04 -0.26 8.53
N SER A 2 5.36 -0.05 9.82
CA SER A 2 4.40 0.52 10.79
C SER A 2 3.88 1.89 10.37
N THR A 3 4.78 2.80 9.97
CA THR A 3 4.41 4.16 9.51
C THR A 3 3.40 4.15 8.36
N ILE A 4 3.55 3.26 7.38
CA ILE A 4 2.60 3.11 6.26
C ILE A 4 1.23 2.66 6.79
N ARG A 5 1.21 1.74 7.74
CA ARG A 5 -0.04 1.27 8.36
C ARG A 5 -0.70 2.38 9.19
N ASP A 6 0.10 3.18 9.89
CA ASP A 6 -0.41 4.30 10.70
C ASP A 6 -1.02 5.37 9.80
N LYS A 7 -0.35 5.73 8.69
CA LYS A 7 -0.90 6.64 7.67
C LYS A 7 -2.16 6.09 6.99
N ALA A 8 -2.21 4.79 6.72
CA ALA A 8 -3.42 4.15 6.21
C ALA A 8 -4.62 4.31 7.18
N GLN A 9 -4.36 4.16 8.47
CA GLN A 9 -5.37 4.31 9.51
C GLN A 9 -5.78 5.78 9.69
N GLU A 10 -4.82 6.70 9.72
CA GLU A 10 -5.03 8.14 9.90
C GLU A 10 -5.83 8.74 8.72
N CYS A 11 -5.44 8.45 7.48
CA CYS A 11 -6.02 9.10 6.31
C CYS A 11 -7.25 8.38 5.75
N PHE A 12 -7.31 7.05 5.86
CA PHE A 12 -8.39 6.25 5.25
C PHE A 12 -9.23 5.48 6.27
N GLY A 13 -8.87 5.45 7.55
CA GLY A 13 -9.56 4.64 8.56
C GLY A 13 -9.46 3.14 8.28
N LYS A 14 -8.45 2.69 7.52
CA LYS A 14 -8.27 1.29 7.10
C LYS A 14 -6.94 0.74 7.57
N ARG A 15 -6.96 -0.49 8.06
CA ARG A 15 -5.74 -1.26 8.36
C ARG A 15 -5.23 -1.96 7.11
N ALA A 16 -4.14 -1.45 6.54
CA ALA A 16 -3.46 -2.11 5.43
C ALA A 16 -2.84 -3.46 5.85
N CYS A 17 -3.11 -4.50 5.06
CA CYS A 17 -2.56 -5.85 5.29
C CYS A 17 -1.13 -5.97 4.75
N LEU A 18 -0.44 -7.07 5.06
CA LEU A 18 1.00 -7.19 4.84
C LEU A 18 1.41 -6.97 3.37
N TRP A 19 0.69 -7.55 2.41
CA TRP A 19 1.07 -7.41 1.01
C TRP A 19 0.84 -5.99 0.49
N GLN A 20 -0.21 -5.29 0.94
CA GLN A 20 -0.45 -3.90 0.59
C GLN A 20 0.70 -3.01 1.08
N LEU A 21 1.18 -3.25 2.30
CA LEU A 21 2.32 -2.55 2.88
C LEU A 21 3.62 -2.79 2.10
N LYS A 22 3.88 -4.03 1.68
CA LYS A 22 5.07 -4.37 0.87
C LYS A 22 5.03 -3.73 -0.52
N ILE A 23 3.85 -3.69 -1.15
CA ILE A 23 3.67 -2.99 -2.42
C ILE A 23 3.94 -1.49 -2.24
N THR A 24 3.39 -0.87 -1.20
CA THR A 24 3.66 0.54 -0.90
C THR A 24 5.14 0.81 -0.66
N GLU A 25 5.82 -0.03 0.13
CA GLU A 25 7.27 0.10 0.37
C GLU A 25 8.08 -0.02 -0.92
N ALA A 26 7.72 -0.96 -1.81
CA ALA A 26 8.35 -1.08 -3.12
C ALA A 26 8.10 0.15 -3.99
N PHE A 27 6.88 0.71 -3.98
CA PHE A 27 6.55 1.95 -4.69
C PHE A 27 7.40 3.13 -4.20
N LEU A 28 7.50 3.31 -2.88
CA LEU A 28 8.29 4.39 -2.28
C LEU A 28 9.79 4.25 -2.55
N LYS A 29 10.28 3.02 -2.72
CA LYS A 29 11.67 2.78 -3.11
C LYS A 29 11.97 3.23 -4.54
N GLY A 30 10.99 3.12 -5.44
CA GLY A 30 11.09 3.63 -6.82
C GLY A 30 12.21 3.02 -7.67
N ASP A 31 12.75 1.85 -7.28
CA ASP A 31 13.94 1.24 -7.90
C ASP A 31 13.60 0.15 -8.94
N ARG A 32 12.31 -0.12 -9.18
CA ARG A 32 11.82 -1.19 -10.06
C ARG A 32 10.37 -0.94 -10.48
N ASP A 33 9.98 -1.54 -11.60
CA ASP A 33 8.57 -1.70 -11.95
C ASP A 33 7.90 -2.77 -11.08
N ILE A 34 6.62 -2.56 -10.76
CA ILE A 34 5.87 -3.40 -9.81
C ILE A 34 4.64 -3.98 -10.51
N VAL A 35 4.52 -5.31 -10.51
CA VAL A 35 3.31 -6.03 -10.94
C VAL A 35 2.63 -6.64 -9.71
N CYS A 36 1.40 -6.22 -9.43
CA CYS A 36 0.60 -6.74 -8.32
C CYS A 36 -0.50 -7.69 -8.83
N VAL A 37 -0.32 -8.99 -8.62
CA VAL A 37 -1.30 -10.03 -9.01
C VAL A 37 -2.10 -10.45 -7.79
N VAL A 38 -3.34 -10.00 -7.69
CA VAL A 38 -4.30 -10.43 -6.65
C VAL A 38 -5.72 -10.49 -7.22
N GLY A 39 -6.65 -11.15 -6.52
CA GLY A 39 -8.06 -11.23 -6.92
C GLY A 39 -8.78 -9.88 -6.94
N THR A 40 -9.89 -9.77 -7.67
CA THR A 40 -10.77 -8.59 -7.63
C THR A 40 -11.35 -8.41 -6.22
N SER A 41 -11.66 -7.17 -5.84
CA SER A 41 -12.18 -6.81 -4.51
C SER A 41 -11.22 -7.06 -3.33
N MET A 42 -9.99 -7.51 -3.57
CA MET A 42 -9.00 -7.76 -2.51
C MET A 42 -8.34 -6.48 -1.95
N GLY A 43 -8.79 -5.29 -2.36
CA GLY A 43 -8.24 -4.03 -1.87
C GLY A 43 -6.98 -3.55 -2.59
N LYS A 44 -6.81 -3.89 -3.88
CA LYS A 44 -5.73 -3.34 -4.74
C LYS A 44 -5.70 -1.82 -4.76
N THR A 45 -6.88 -1.19 -4.80
CA THR A 45 -7.02 0.26 -4.85
C THR A 45 -6.25 0.92 -3.72
N LEU A 46 -6.42 0.45 -2.48
CA LEU A 46 -5.73 1.02 -1.32
C LEU A 46 -4.21 1.01 -1.50
N SER A 47 -3.63 -0.06 -2.07
CA SER A 47 -2.19 -0.15 -2.33
C SER A 47 -1.65 0.91 -3.28
N PHE A 48 -2.44 1.41 -4.23
CA PHE A 48 -2.05 2.49 -5.14
C PHE A 48 -2.16 3.88 -4.49
N TRP A 49 -3.08 4.06 -3.53
CA TRP A 49 -3.24 5.34 -2.84
C TRP A 49 -2.23 5.55 -1.70
N LEU A 50 -1.81 4.48 -1.03
CA LEU A 50 -0.91 4.56 0.12
C LEU A 50 0.45 5.25 -0.17
N PRO A 51 1.13 5.00 -1.30
CA PRO A 51 2.39 5.68 -1.62
C PRO A 51 2.25 7.20 -1.74
N LEU A 52 1.07 7.72 -2.11
CA LEU A 52 0.84 9.16 -2.28
C LEU A 52 0.77 9.93 -0.96
N LEU A 53 0.81 9.24 0.19
CA LEU A 53 0.82 9.84 1.52
C LEU A 53 2.23 10.18 2.04
N PHE A 54 3.28 9.92 1.25
CA PHE A 54 4.69 10.07 1.60
C PHE A 54 5.44 10.82 0.50
#